data_AF-A0A151NJ74-F1
#
_entry.id   AF-A0A151NJ74-F1
#
_cell.length_a   1.000
_cell.length_b   1.000
_cell.length_c   1.000
_cell.angle_alpha   90.00
_cell.angle_beta   90.00
_cell.angle_gamma   90.00
#
_symmetry.space_group_name_H-M   'P 1'
#
loop_
_entity.id
_entity.type
_entity.pdbx_description
1 polymer ?
#
loop_
_entity_poly.entity_id
_entity_poly.type
_entity_poly.pdbx_seq_one_letter_code
_entity_poly.pdbx_strand_id
1 'polypeptide(L)'
;MSVPLREATQRRLARFAQLRGKTTCTGEFWDVVVITAADKKQESAYRKQLSEKLRRKELPLGVDYHVFVDPPGQKIGNGGSTLHVLQCLEELYGDKWASLTIILIHSGGYSQRLPNASALGKIFTALPFGTPVYQMLELKLAMYIDFPTHMKPGILITCADDIELYSTSHQVFLNETVE
;
A
#
# COMPACT_ATOMS: atom_id res chain seq x y z
N MET A 1 21.65 7.67 6.41
CA MET A 1 20.31 8.32 6.45
C MET A 1 20.44 9.65 7.18
N SER A 2 19.98 10.75 6.59
CA SER A 2 20.07 12.08 7.24
C SER A 2 19.16 12.16 8.47
N VAL A 3 19.47 13.06 9.41
CA VAL A 3 18.66 13.25 10.63
C VAL A 3 17.19 13.56 10.29
N PRO A 4 16.87 14.49 9.36
CA PRO A 4 15.49 14.77 8.99
C PRO A 4 14.74 13.57 8.39
N LEU A 5 15.44 12.72 7.65
CA LEU A 5 14.86 11.53 7.04
C LEU A 5 14.56 10.45 8.09
N ARG A 6 15.45 10.28 9.07
CA ARG A 6 15.25 9.36 10.20
C ARG A 6 14.06 9.78 11.05
N GLU A 7 13.98 11.05 11.41
CA GLU A 7 12.89 11.60 12.22
C GLU A 7 11.55 11.50 11.50
N ALA A 8 11.49 11.84 10.21
CA ALA A 8 10.29 11.67 9.40
C ALA A 8 9.84 10.21 9.35
N THR A 9 10.77 9.28 9.15
CA THR A 9 10.49 7.83 9.15
C THR A 9 9.94 7.35 10.50
N GLN A 10 10.58 7.75 11.60
CA GLN A 10 10.15 7.40 12.96
C GLN A 10 8.77 7.95 13.28
N ARG A 11 8.48 9.21 12.92
CA ARG A 11 7.17 9.83 13.08
C ARG A 11 6.08 9.04 12.35
N ARG A 12 6.33 8.65 11.11
CA ARG A 12 5.36 7.87 10.30
C ARG A 12 5.10 6.49 10.89
N LEU A 13 6.15 5.78 11.30
CA LEU A 13 6.02 4.49 11.98
C LEU A 13 5.24 4.60 13.29
N ALA A 14 5.52 5.64 14.09
CA ALA A 14 4.79 5.90 15.34
C ALA A 14 3.32 6.22 15.08
N ARG A 15 3.01 7.06 14.08
CA ARG A 15 1.64 7.37 13.66
C ARG A 15 0.91 6.11 13.21
N PHE A 16 1.52 5.28 12.36
CA PHE A 16 0.90 4.03 11.90
C PHE A 16 0.63 3.08 13.08
N ALA A 17 1.60 2.93 14.00
CA ALA A 17 1.42 2.12 15.20
C ALA A 17 0.24 2.59 16.07
N GLN A 18 -0.05 3.89 16.12
CA GLN A 18 -1.19 4.44 16.84
C GLN A 18 -2.54 4.17 16.17
N LEU A 19 -2.58 3.93 14.86
CA LEU A 19 -3.80 3.64 14.09
C LEU A 19 -4.15 2.14 14.05
N ARG A 20 -3.19 1.26 14.36
CA ARG A 20 -3.42 -0.19 14.40
C ARG A 20 -4.64 -0.54 15.26
N GLY A 21 -5.60 -1.28 14.69
CA GLY A 21 -6.80 -1.72 15.37
C GLY A 21 -7.82 -0.64 15.70
N LYS A 22 -7.61 0.60 15.24
CA LYS A 22 -8.55 1.72 15.39
C LYS A 22 -9.28 1.98 14.08
N THR A 23 -10.55 2.35 14.17
CA THR A 23 -11.30 2.85 13.04
C THR A 23 -10.76 4.22 12.64
N THR A 24 -10.40 4.37 11.37
CA THR A 24 -9.96 5.64 10.78
C THR A 24 -11.08 6.27 9.96
N CYS A 25 -11.11 7.59 9.92
CA CYS A 25 -12.01 8.34 9.05
C CYS A 25 -11.33 8.68 7.71
N THR A 26 -12.15 9.00 6.69
CA THR A 26 -11.67 9.54 5.42
C THR A 26 -10.77 10.76 5.65
N GLY A 27 -9.62 10.78 4.99
CA GLY A 27 -8.60 11.81 5.14
C GLY A 27 -7.62 11.60 6.30
N GLU A 28 -7.88 10.70 7.25
CA GLU A 28 -6.92 10.37 8.32
C GLU A 28 -5.92 9.28 7.89
N PHE A 29 -6.42 8.36 7.07
CA PHE A 29 -5.71 7.23 6.47
C PHE A 29 -6.30 6.94 5.08
N TRP A 30 -5.76 5.94 4.38
CA TRP A 30 -6.28 5.49 3.10
C TRP A 30 -7.73 5.01 3.23
N ASP A 31 -8.60 5.41 2.30
CA ASP A 31 -9.96 4.87 2.22
C ASP A 31 -9.93 3.43 1.70
N VAL A 32 -9.06 3.18 0.71
CA VAL A 32 -8.92 1.87 0.06
C VAL A 32 -7.44 1.48 -0.07
N VAL A 33 -7.12 0.24 0.29
CA VAL A 33 -5.82 -0.37 0.06
C VAL A 33 -5.99 -1.52 -0.92
N VAL A 34 -5.34 -1.43 -2.06
CA VAL A 34 -5.37 -2.46 -3.11
C VAL A 34 -4.01 -3.13 -3.24
N ILE A 35 -4.01 -4.45 -3.31
CA ILE A 35 -2.82 -5.27 -3.56
C ILE A 35 -3.05 -6.08 -4.85
N THR A 36 -2.12 -6.06 -5.79
CA THR A 36 -2.21 -6.94 -6.96
C THR A 36 -1.61 -8.32 -6.68
N ALA A 37 -2.19 -9.36 -7.26
CA ALA A 37 -1.76 -10.74 -7.18
C ALA A 37 -1.54 -11.33 -8.58
N ALA A 38 -0.60 -12.26 -8.69
CA ALA A 38 -0.20 -12.92 -9.92
C ALA A 38 -1.20 -13.97 -10.41
N ASP A 39 -1.87 -14.63 -9.47
CA ASP A 39 -2.84 -15.69 -9.74
C ASP A 39 -3.84 -15.85 -8.57
N LYS A 40 -4.86 -16.68 -8.79
CA LYS A 40 -5.94 -16.95 -7.81
C LYS A 40 -5.45 -17.59 -6.51
N LYS A 41 -4.36 -18.37 -6.53
CA LYS A 41 -3.80 -18.96 -5.31
C LYS A 41 -3.14 -17.87 -4.47
N GLN A 42 -2.38 -16.98 -5.12
CA GLN A 42 -1.77 -15.83 -4.47
C GLN A 42 -2.84 -14.87 -3.93
N GLU A 43 -3.89 -14.58 -4.70
CA GLU A 43 -5.04 -13.79 -4.25
C GLU A 43 -5.62 -14.36 -2.95
N SER A 44 -5.90 -15.67 -2.93
CA SER A 44 -6.47 -16.35 -1.76
C SER A 44 -5.54 -16.29 -0.55
N ALA A 45 -4.23 -16.47 -0.75
CA ALA A 45 -3.24 -16.36 0.31
C ALA A 45 -3.16 -14.93 0.88
N TYR A 46 -3.17 -13.92 0.02
CA TYR A 46 -3.10 -12.51 0.42
C TYR A 46 -4.36 -12.08 1.18
N ARG A 47 -5.55 -12.48 0.71
CA ARG A 47 -6.82 -12.25 1.42
C ARG A 47 -6.78 -12.88 2.81
N LYS A 48 -6.27 -14.11 2.94
CA LYS A 48 -6.10 -14.75 4.25
C LYS A 48 -5.13 -14.00 5.16
N GLN A 49 -4.00 -13.51 4.63
CA GLN A 49 -3.05 -12.70 5.40
C GLN A 49 -3.71 -11.41 5.90
N LEU A 50 -4.41 -10.67 5.03
CA LEU A 50 -5.15 -9.45 5.40
C LEU A 50 -6.18 -9.71 6.50
N SER A 51 -7.01 -10.75 6.34
CA SER A 51 -8.01 -11.11 7.35
C SER A 51 -7.39 -11.43 8.70
N GLU A 52 -6.30 -12.19 8.73
CA GLU A 52 -5.60 -12.50 9.98
C GLU A 52 -4.94 -11.28 10.62
N LYS A 53 -4.44 -10.33 9.82
CA LYS A 53 -3.90 -9.07 10.33
C LYS A 53 -4.97 -8.19 10.94
N LEU A 54 -6.13 -8.06 10.27
CA LEU A 54 -7.29 -7.34 10.80
C LEU A 54 -7.78 -7.95 12.10
N ARG A 55 -7.90 -9.30 12.15
CA ARG A 55 -8.28 -10.04 13.36
C ARG A 55 -7.32 -9.78 14.52
N ARG A 56 -6.02 -9.69 14.24
CA ARG A 56 -4.96 -9.39 15.21
C ARG A 56 -4.79 -7.89 15.50
N LYS A 57 -5.61 -7.03 14.90
CA LYS A 57 -5.55 -5.57 15.03
C LYS A 57 -4.19 -4.98 14.61
N GLU A 58 -3.54 -5.61 13.61
CA GLU A 58 -2.25 -5.18 13.07
C GLU A 58 -2.38 -4.10 11.97
N LEU A 59 -3.59 -3.90 11.46
CA LEU A 59 -3.95 -2.91 10.44
C LEU A 59 -5.02 -1.95 10.99
N PRO A 60 -5.10 -0.71 10.47
CA PRO A 60 -6.24 0.18 10.71
C PRO A 60 -7.58 -0.45 10.28
N LEU A 61 -8.66 -0.05 10.95
CA LEU A 61 -10.03 -0.48 10.65
C LEU A 61 -10.78 0.65 9.93
N GLY A 62 -11.90 0.35 9.28
CA GLY A 62 -12.64 1.33 8.47
C GLY A 62 -12.02 1.61 7.11
N VAL A 63 -11.09 0.75 6.68
CA VAL A 63 -10.39 0.79 5.39
C VAL A 63 -10.82 -0.42 4.57
N ASP A 64 -11.10 -0.23 3.29
CA ASP A 64 -11.42 -1.32 2.38
C ASP A 64 -10.14 -1.93 1.81
N TYR A 65 -9.84 -3.18 2.20
CA TYR A 65 -8.67 -3.93 1.73
C TYR A 65 -9.04 -4.90 0.61
N HIS A 66 -8.55 -4.63 -0.60
CA HIS A 66 -8.80 -5.46 -1.78
C HIS A 66 -7.53 -6.15 -2.29
N VAL A 67 -7.73 -7.36 -2.82
CA VAL A 67 -6.70 -8.06 -3.60
C VAL A 67 -7.28 -8.35 -4.97
N PHE A 68 -6.65 -7.85 -6.02
CA PHE A 68 -7.07 -8.13 -7.40
C PHE A 68 -6.01 -8.97 -8.09
N VAL A 69 -6.47 -9.95 -8.86
CA VAL A 69 -5.62 -10.78 -9.71
C VAL A 69 -5.74 -10.29 -11.14
N ASP A 70 -4.64 -10.32 -11.90
CA ASP A 70 -4.69 -10.02 -13.33
C ASP A 70 -5.65 -11.01 -14.05
N PRO A 71 -6.29 -10.60 -15.16
CA PRO A 71 -7.13 -11.48 -15.97
C PRO A 71 -6.36 -12.73 -16.43
N PRO A 72 -7.06 -13.86 -16.64
CA PRO A 72 -6.41 -15.08 -17.11
C PRO A 72 -5.78 -14.87 -18.48
N GLY A 73 -4.61 -15.46 -18.70
CA GLY A 73 -3.89 -15.38 -19.97
C GLY A 73 -2.44 -14.90 -19.79
N GLN A 74 -1.94 -14.16 -20.78
CA GLN A 74 -0.59 -13.62 -20.73
C GLN A 74 -0.49 -12.49 -19.69
N LYS A 75 0.69 -12.36 -19.08
CA LYS A 75 0.97 -11.26 -18.17
C LYS A 75 0.83 -9.92 -18.87
N ILE A 76 0.01 -9.05 -18.30
CA ILE A 76 -0.30 -7.72 -18.82
C ILE A 76 0.66 -6.61 -18.31
N GLY A 77 1.59 -6.98 -17.42
CA GLY A 77 2.55 -6.05 -16.81
C GLY A 77 1.89 -5.08 -15.82
N ASN A 78 2.69 -4.25 -15.14
CA ASN A 78 2.19 -3.35 -14.10
C ASN A 78 1.18 -2.33 -14.66
N GLY A 79 1.45 -1.73 -15.83
CA GLY A 79 0.52 -0.78 -16.46
C GLY A 79 -0.84 -1.39 -16.80
N GLY A 80 -0.84 -2.61 -17.36
CA GLY A 80 -2.08 -3.34 -17.60
C GLY A 80 -2.79 -3.72 -16.30
N SER A 81 -2.04 -4.17 -15.29
CA SER A 81 -2.56 -4.51 -13.96
C SER A 81 -3.22 -3.29 -13.31
N THR A 82 -2.63 -2.10 -13.43
CA THR A 82 -3.23 -0.84 -12.99
C THR A 82 -4.57 -0.60 -13.66
N LEU A 83 -4.64 -0.66 -15.00
CA LEU A 83 -5.89 -0.44 -15.73
C LEU A 83 -6.97 -1.45 -15.33
N HIS A 84 -6.59 -2.71 -15.13
CA HIS A 84 -7.51 -3.73 -14.65
C HIS A 84 -8.04 -3.43 -13.24
N VAL A 85 -7.17 -2.98 -12.32
CA VAL A 85 -7.58 -2.54 -10.98
C VAL A 85 -8.56 -1.37 -11.06
N LEU A 86 -8.32 -0.38 -11.92
CA LEU A 86 -9.23 0.75 -12.09
C LEU A 86 -10.62 0.29 -12.52
N GLN A 87 -10.69 -0.64 -13.47
CA GLN A 87 -11.95 -1.26 -13.89
C GLN A 87 -12.64 -1.97 -12.71
N CYS A 88 -11.91 -2.76 -11.93
CA CYS A 88 -12.49 -3.43 -10.75
C CYS A 88 -12.99 -2.44 -9.69
N LEU A 89 -12.30 -1.32 -9.48
CA LEU A 89 -12.73 -0.28 -8.55
C LEU A 89 -14.00 0.43 -9.05
N GLU A 90 -14.08 0.72 -10.34
CA GLU A 90 -15.28 1.27 -10.98
C GLU A 90 -16.48 0.32 -10.84
N GLU A 91 -16.27 -0.98 -11.07
CA GLU A 91 -17.32 -2.01 -10.90
C GLU A 91 -17.79 -2.12 -9.43
N LEU A 92 -16.90 -1.98 -8.45
CA LEU A 92 -17.23 -2.12 -7.03
C LEU A 92 -17.88 -0.89 -6.41
N TYR A 93 -17.42 0.31 -6.78
CA TYR A 93 -17.80 1.56 -6.12
C TYR A 93 -18.61 2.50 -7.02
N GLY A 94 -18.71 2.22 -8.33
CA GLY A 94 -19.25 3.17 -9.31
C GLY A 94 -18.49 4.50 -9.25
N ASP A 95 -19.16 5.61 -9.58
CA ASP A 95 -18.56 6.95 -9.60
C ASP A 95 -17.89 7.38 -8.28
N LYS A 96 -18.21 6.74 -7.15
CA LYS A 96 -17.65 7.07 -5.84
C LYS A 96 -16.14 6.83 -5.75
N TRP A 97 -15.56 5.92 -6.53
CA TRP A 97 -14.12 5.62 -6.39
C TRP A 97 -13.25 6.85 -6.66
N ALA A 98 -13.69 7.75 -7.54
CA ALA A 98 -13.01 9.01 -7.85
C ALA A 98 -12.97 9.99 -6.66
N SER A 99 -13.75 9.76 -5.61
CA SER A 99 -13.77 10.56 -4.39
C SER A 99 -12.94 9.97 -3.24
N LEU A 100 -12.31 8.81 -3.46
CA LEU A 100 -11.53 8.09 -2.45
C LEU A 100 -10.02 8.36 -2.61
N THR A 101 -9.30 8.27 -1.49
CA THR A 101 -7.85 8.13 -1.46
C THR A 101 -7.47 6.65 -1.46
N ILE A 102 -6.76 6.21 -2.49
CA ILE A 102 -6.48 4.79 -2.73
C ILE A 102 -4.97 4.60 -2.84
N ILE A 103 -4.44 3.59 -2.15
CA ILE A 103 -3.08 3.11 -2.39
C ILE A 103 -3.13 1.78 -3.13
N LEU A 104 -2.51 1.73 -4.30
CA LEU A 104 -2.35 0.54 -5.12
C LEU A 104 -0.92 0.04 -5.01
N ILE A 105 -0.76 -1.17 -4.46
CA ILE A 105 0.52 -1.82 -4.27
C ILE A 105 0.64 -3.01 -5.24
N HIS A 106 1.49 -2.87 -6.25
CA HIS A 106 1.79 -4.00 -7.14
C HIS A 106 2.60 -5.07 -6.40
N SER A 107 2.02 -6.26 -6.26
CA SER A 107 2.66 -7.42 -5.61
C SER A 107 2.60 -8.72 -6.44
N GLY A 108 2.00 -8.70 -7.63
CA GLY A 108 1.85 -9.87 -8.53
C GLY A 108 3.13 -10.36 -9.24
N GLY A 109 4.31 -10.02 -8.73
CA GLY A 109 5.58 -10.49 -9.29
C GLY A 109 5.89 -11.95 -8.91
N TYR A 110 6.49 -12.71 -9.83
CA TYR A 110 7.07 -14.00 -9.46
C TYR A 110 8.29 -13.73 -8.56
N SER A 111 8.16 -14.03 -7.28
CA SER A 111 9.21 -13.84 -6.28
C SER A 111 10.27 -14.95 -6.38
N GLN A 112 10.78 -15.19 -7.60
CA GLN A 112 11.65 -16.31 -7.98
C GLN A 112 13.08 -16.20 -7.42
N ARG A 113 13.47 -15.04 -6.89
CA ARG A 113 14.83 -14.81 -6.40
C ARG A 113 15.03 -15.15 -4.91
N LEU A 114 13.96 -15.24 -4.12
CA LEU A 114 14.01 -15.51 -2.68
C LEU A 114 12.99 -16.59 -2.30
N PRO A 115 13.42 -17.79 -1.86
CA PRO A 115 12.51 -18.90 -1.52
C PRO A 115 11.47 -18.52 -0.45
N ASN A 116 11.87 -17.75 0.56
CA ASN A 116 10.96 -17.32 1.65
C ASN A 116 9.92 -16.28 1.20
N ALA A 117 10.19 -15.53 0.12
CA ALA A 117 9.22 -14.61 -0.48
C ALA A 117 8.35 -15.29 -1.56
N SER A 118 8.65 -16.53 -1.92
CA SER A 118 7.98 -17.26 -3.01
C SER A 118 6.55 -17.70 -2.62
N ALA A 119 6.33 -18.09 -1.36
CA ALA A 119 5.03 -18.61 -0.91
C ALA A 119 4.00 -17.52 -0.56
N LEU A 120 4.42 -16.41 0.05
CA LEU A 120 3.53 -15.32 0.50
C LEU A 120 3.76 -14.00 -0.24
N GLY A 121 4.66 -13.98 -1.22
CA GLY A 121 5.03 -12.76 -1.95
C GLY A 121 5.81 -11.75 -1.12
N LYS A 122 6.38 -10.76 -1.81
CA LYS A 122 7.22 -9.73 -1.19
C LYS A 122 6.44 -8.88 -0.19
N ILE A 123 5.16 -8.58 -0.48
CA ILE A 123 4.33 -7.70 0.35
C ILE A 123 4.07 -8.24 1.77
N PHE A 124 4.15 -9.55 2.00
CA PHE A 124 4.01 -10.17 3.33
C PHE A 124 5.36 -10.67 3.88
N THR A 125 6.48 -10.21 3.34
CA THR A 125 7.80 -10.55 3.90
C THR A 125 7.96 -9.88 5.26
N ALA A 126 8.34 -10.66 6.28
CA ALA A 126 8.64 -10.16 7.61
C ALA A 126 9.91 -9.31 7.62
N LEU A 127 9.86 -8.20 8.34
CA LEU A 127 10.97 -7.27 8.54
C LEU A 127 11.53 -7.44 9.95
N PRO A 128 12.84 -7.22 10.19
CA PRO A 128 13.46 -7.47 11.48
C PRO A 128 13.20 -6.33 12.49
N PHE A 129 11.97 -5.80 12.56
CA PHE A 129 11.60 -4.76 13.53
C PHE A 129 10.09 -4.70 13.84
N GLY A 130 9.79 -4.02 14.95
CA GLY A 130 8.44 -3.73 15.43
C GLY A 130 7.81 -4.84 16.27
N THR A 131 6.79 -4.49 17.03
CA THR A 131 6.06 -5.42 17.90
C THR A 131 4.55 -5.12 17.80
N PRO A 132 3.74 -6.04 17.21
CA PRO A 132 4.15 -7.25 16.48
C PRO A 132 5.04 -6.91 15.27
N VAL A 133 5.81 -7.92 14.83
CA VAL A 133 6.78 -7.82 13.73
C VAL A 133 6.10 -7.23 12.49
N TYR A 134 6.71 -6.19 11.91
CA TYR A 134 6.20 -5.58 10.69
C TYR A 134 6.43 -6.50 9.50
N GLN A 135 5.47 -6.53 8.58
CA GLN A 135 5.70 -7.01 7.22
C GLN A 135 5.76 -5.82 6.27
N MET A 136 6.15 -6.11 5.02
CA MET A 136 6.29 -5.07 4.01
C MET A 136 5.00 -4.26 3.79
N LEU A 137 3.83 -4.90 3.88
CA LEU A 137 2.53 -4.21 3.83
C LEU A 137 2.45 -3.06 4.84
N GLU A 138 2.68 -3.33 6.12
CA GLU A 138 2.64 -2.31 7.17
C GLU A 138 3.71 -1.24 6.99
N LEU A 139 4.89 -1.62 6.50
CA LEU A 139 5.92 -0.64 6.20
C LEU A 139 5.47 0.29 5.06
N LYS A 140 4.95 -0.23 3.95
CA LYS A 140 4.45 0.59 2.83
C LYS A 140 3.33 1.51 3.31
N LEU A 141 2.35 0.97 4.03
CA LEU A 141 1.25 1.77 4.60
C LEU A 141 1.75 2.85 5.56
N ALA A 142 2.76 2.56 6.38
CA ALA A 142 3.37 3.55 7.26
C ALA A 142 4.14 4.61 6.47
N MET A 143 4.93 4.24 5.46
CA MET A 143 5.73 5.21 4.69
C MET A 143 4.86 6.21 3.94
N TYR A 144 3.71 5.77 3.46
CA TYR A 144 2.78 6.64 2.74
C TYR A 144 1.63 7.21 3.59
N ILE A 145 1.71 7.11 4.92
CA ILE A 145 0.64 7.55 5.84
C ILE A 145 0.31 9.05 5.78
N ASP A 146 1.24 9.88 5.28
CA ASP A 146 1.01 11.32 5.17
C ASP A 146 0.25 11.70 3.89
N PHE A 147 0.16 10.81 2.90
CA PHE A 147 -0.46 11.15 1.62
C PHE A 147 -1.94 11.47 1.73
N PRO A 148 -2.79 10.65 2.40
CA PRO A 148 -4.22 10.93 2.49
C PRO A 148 -4.57 12.32 3.05
N THR A 149 -3.74 12.90 3.93
CA THR A 149 -3.94 14.25 4.48
C THR A 149 -3.46 15.38 3.57
N HIS A 150 -2.63 15.09 2.57
CA HIS A 150 -1.98 16.09 1.70
C HIS A 150 -2.31 15.93 0.21
N MET A 151 -3.11 14.92 -0.15
CA MET A 151 -3.54 14.68 -1.52
C MET A 151 -5.05 14.91 -1.68
N LYS A 152 -5.46 15.32 -2.88
CA LYS A 152 -6.85 15.20 -3.30
C LYS A 152 -7.20 13.71 -3.50
N PRO A 153 -8.49 13.35 -3.51
CA PRO A 153 -8.92 12.02 -3.96
C PRO A 153 -8.20 11.58 -5.23
N GLY A 154 -7.81 10.31 -5.27
CA GLY A 154 -6.95 9.77 -6.31
C GLY A 154 -6.17 8.54 -5.85
N ILE A 155 -5.29 8.05 -6.73
CA ILE A 155 -4.59 6.78 -6.55
C ILE A 155 -3.08 7.04 -6.46
N LEU A 156 -2.48 6.57 -5.38
CA LEU A 156 -1.03 6.42 -5.27
C LEU A 156 -0.64 5.00 -5.69
N ILE A 157 0.19 4.89 -6.72
CA ILE A 157 0.70 3.60 -7.22
C ILE A 157 2.11 3.38 -6.71
N THR A 158 2.37 2.20 -6.15
CA THR A 158 3.70 1.81 -5.66
C THR A 158 3.91 0.30 -5.87
N CYS A 159 5.10 -0.20 -5.57
CA CYS A 159 5.42 -1.62 -5.67
C CYS A 159 5.76 -2.24 -4.31
N ALA A 160 5.77 -3.56 -4.23
CA ALA A 160 5.94 -4.28 -2.97
C ALA A 160 7.40 -4.52 -2.56
N ASP A 161 8.40 -4.10 -3.37
CA ASP A 161 9.79 -4.52 -3.19
C ASP A 161 10.83 -3.41 -3.03
N ASP A 162 10.35 -2.19 -2.88
CA ASP A 162 11.12 -1.00 -2.53
C ASP A 162 10.66 -0.39 -1.19
N ILE A 163 11.56 0.42 -0.62
CA ILE A 163 11.29 1.23 0.56
C ILE A 163 11.66 2.67 0.22
N GLU A 164 10.66 3.52 0.14
CA GLU A 164 10.80 4.93 -0.17
C GLU A 164 10.76 5.76 1.10
N LEU A 165 11.90 6.36 1.42
CA LEU A 165 12.03 7.27 2.54
C LEU A 165 12.07 8.70 1.99
N TYR A 166 11.25 9.58 2.55
CA TYR A 166 11.23 11.01 2.21
C TYR A 166 11.07 11.86 3.47
N SER A 167 11.46 13.13 3.39
CA SER A 167 11.18 14.13 4.42
C SER A 167 10.38 15.27 3.79
N THR A 168 9.35 15.74 4.49
CA THR A 168 8.53 16.89 4.08
C THR A 168 9.08 18.21 4.60
N SER A 169 10.20 18.18 5.34
CA SER A 169 10.78 19.36 6.01
C SER A 169 11.44 20.36 5.06
N HIS A 170 11.58 20.04 3.77
CA HIS A 170 12.14 20.94 2.75
C HIS A 170 11.15 21.07 1.59
N GLN A 171 10.52 22.23 1.49
CA GLN A 171 9.81 22.62 0.27
C GLN A 171 10.84 23.07 -0.76
N VAL A 172 10.94 22.34 -1.85
CA VAL A 172 11.64 22.83 -3.04
C VAL A 172 10.61 23.64 -3.82
N PHE A 173 10.77 24.96 -3.84
CA PHE A 173 10.01 25.81 -4.76
C PHE A 173 10.49 25.49 -6.17
N LEU A 174 9.65 24.81 -6.95
CA LEU A 174 9.84 24.71 -8.39
C LEU A 174 9.46 26.08 -8.95
N ASN A 175 10.46 26.92 -9.24
CA ASN A 175 10.22 28.10 -10.04
C ASN A 175 9.88 27.63 -11.45
N GLU A 176 8.60 27.71 -11.82
CA GLU A 176 8.19 27.62 -13.21
C GLU A 176 8.71 28.87 -13.92
N THR A 177 9.94 28.79 -14.46
CA THR A 177 10.36 29.72 -15.51
C THR A 177 9.74 29.21 -16.80
N VAL A 178 8.54 29.71 -17.10
CA VAL A 178 7.99 29.63 -18.46
C VAL A 178 8.53 30.86 -19.18
N GLU A 179 9.56 30.67 -20.00
CA GLU A 179 9.83 31.52 -21.18
C GLU A 179 9.20 30.86 -22.40
#